data_AF-A0A251QUZ1-F1
#
_entry.id   AF-A0A251QUZ1-F1
#
_cell.length_a   1.000
_cell.length_b   1.000
_cell.length_c   1.000
_cell.angle_alpha   90.00
_cell.angle_beta   90.00
_cell.angle_gamma   90.00
#
_symmetry.space_group_name_H-M   'P 1'
#
loop_
_entity.id
_entity.type
_entity.pdbx_description
1 polymer ?
#
loop_
_entity_poly.entity_id
_entity_poly.type
_entity_poly.pdbx_seq_one_letter_code
_entity_poly.pdbx_strand_id
1 'polypeptide(L)'
;MGYSTESKWLTATITFALAALSASTAFSLYFWKRKSRDLDSKIGELEKSLKTSLDNCAAERQGRIRAQQALRKALTQPKLDNVELNSYPMAPIGVIQSCFSTRNGTPRQPVLVPLSRACLIFNTARVPPASLEGLGEYSHCWVIYVFHQNTNLEKLWKDPTKSKFKAKVRVPTLNGERKGLFATRSPHRPSPIGLSVAKVEAVQGHMLLLSGVDLVDGTPVLDVKPYIPYCDSIQGARVPKWRTVY
;
A
#
# COMPACT_ATOMS: atom_id res chain seq x y z
N MET A 1 50.11 -20.74 -74.88
CA MET A 1 49.66 -21.64 -73.79
C MET A 1 48.98 -20.92 -72.60
N GLY A 2 48.74 -19.60 -72.60
CA GLY A 2 48.26 -18.86 -71.41
C GLY A 2 46.75 -18.58 -71.27
N TYR A 3 45.92 -18.84 -72.29
CA TYR A 3 44.50 -18.42 -72.27
C TYR A 3 43.54 -19.34 -71.49
N SER A 4 43.95 -20.58 -71.18
CA SER A 4 43.07 -21.58 -70.53
C SER A 4 42.98 -21.42 -69.00
N THR A 5 43.96 -20.78 -68.38
CA THR A 5 44.07 -20.63 -66.92
C THR A 5 43.28 -19.42 -66.39
N GLU A 6 43.34 -18.26 -67.04
CA GLU A 6 42.60 -17.07 -66.59
C GLU A 6 41.07 -17.26 -66.65
N SER A 7 40.56 -17.90 -67.71
CA SER A 7 39.13 -18.21 -67.85
C SER A 7 38.61 -19.13 -66.74
N LYS A 8 39.47 -20.01 -66.19
CA LYS A 8 39.14 -20.90 -65.07
C LYS A 8 39.11 -20.16 -63.73
N TRP A 9 40.01 -19.20 -63.52
CA TRP A 9 40.03 -18.37 -62.30
C TRP A 9 38.87 -17.36 -62.26
N LEU A 10 38.48 -16.81 -63.42
CA LEU A 10 37.33 -15.92 -63.54
C LEU A 10 36.00 -16.66 -63.32
N THR A 11 35.85 -17.87 -63.89
CA THR A 11 34.68 -18.71 -63.63
C THR A 11 34.63 -19.19 -62.17
N ALA A 12 35.77 -19.51 -61.55
CA ALA A 12 35.86 -19.89 -60.14
C ALA A 12 35.49 -18.73 -59.19
N THR A 13 35.95 -17.50 -59.44
CA THR A 13 35.61 -16.34 -58.60
C THR A 13 34.14 -15.94 -58.74
N ILE A 14 33.58 -15.99 -59.95
CA ILE A 14 32.15 -15.76 -60.18
C ILE A 14 31.29 -16.82 -59.47
N THR A 15 31.66 -18.09 -59.55
CA THR A 15 30.93 -19.16 -58.83
C THR A 15 31.05 -19.03 -57.32
N PHE A 16 32.21 -18.65 -56.79
CA PHE A 16 32.39 -18.40 -55.36
C PHE A 16 31.56 -17.20 -54.87
N ALA A 17 31.51 -16.10 -55.64
CA ALA A 17 30.71 -14.92 -55.32
C ALA A 17 29.20 -15.23 -55.35
N LEU A 18 28.73 -15.99 -56.35
CA LEU A 18 27.36 -16.49 -56.44
C LEU A 18 27.01 -17.41 -55.27
N ALA A 19 27.94 -18.28 -54.85
CA ALA A 19 27.77 -19.16 -53.70
C ALA A 19 27.73 -18.38 -52.37
N ALA A 20 28.52 -17.31 -52.23
CA ALA A 20 28.50 -16.46 -51.03
C ALA A 20 27.21 -15.63 -50.92
N LEU A 21 26.71 -15.10 -52.05
CA LEU A 21 25.42 -14.41 -52.14
C LEU A 21 24.24 -15.34 -51.84
N SER A 22 24.26 -16.58 -52.34
CA SER A 22 23.22 -17.56 -52.03
C SER A 22 23.28 -18.03 -50.57
N ALA A 23 24.47 -18.20 -50.00
CA ALA A 23 24.64 -18.56 -48.60
C ALA A 23 24.16 -17.46 -47.64
N SER A 24 24.50 -16.19 -47.90
CA SER A 24 24.10 -15.04 -47.07
C SER A 24 22.59 -14.76 -47.11
N THR A 25 21.96 -14.89 -48.28
CA THR A 25 20.51 -14.79 -48.42
C THR A 25 19.79 -15.94 -47.73
N ALA A 26 20.31 -17.18 -47.85
CA ALA A 26 19.80 -18.34 -47.11
C ALA A 26 19.92 -18.17 -45.59
N PHE A 27 21.04 -17.64 -45.10
CA PHE A 27 21.26 -17.35 -43.67
C PHE A 27 20.28 -16.28 -43.18
N SER A 28 20.09 -15.21 -43.95
CA SER A 28 19.16 -14.11 -43.62
C SER A 28 17.72 -14.60 -43.58
N LEU A 29 17.31 -15.41 -44.55
CA LEU A 29 15.98 -16.04 -44.60
C LEU A 29 15.78 -17.02 -43.43
N TYR A 30 16.79 -17.80 -43.08
CA TYR A 30 16.75 -18.69 -41.93
C TYR A 30 16.58 -17.91 -40.62
N PHE A 31 17.36 -16.84 -40.41
CA PHE A 31 17.24 -15.97 -39.24
C PHE A 31 15.89 -15.27 -39.19
N TRP A 32 15.38 -14.78 -40.33
CA TRP A 32 14.08 -14.15 -40.42
C TRP A 32 12.96 -15.15 -40.08
N LYS A 33 13.02 -16.36 -40.63
CA LYS A 33 12.06 -17.44 -40.34
C LYS A 33 12.11 -17.88 -38.87
N ARG A 34 13.31 -17.96 -38.28
CA ARG A 34 13.49 -18.25 -36.85
C ARG A 34 12.92 -17.14 -35.98
N LYS A 35 13.16 -15.88 -36.33
CA LYS A 35 12.63 -14.71 -35.62
C LYS A 35 11.12 -14.61 -35.75
N SER A 36 10.55 -14.87 -36.92
CA SER A 36 9.10 -14.95 -37.13
C SER A 36 8.48 -15.99 -36.20
N ARG A 37 9.03 -17.21 -36.13
CA ARG A 37 8.55 -18.25 -35.22
C ARG A 37 8.64 -17.87 -33.74
N ASP A 38 9.70 -17.18 -33.33
CA ASP A 38 9.85 -16.68 -31.97
C ASP A 38 8.79 -15.60 -31.65
N LEU A 39 8.52 -14.69 -32.58
CA LEU A 39 7.46 -13.69 -32.44
C LEU A 39 6.08 -14.36 -32.36
N ASP A 40 5.79 -15.34 -33.21
CA ASP A 40 4.51 -16.06 -33.20
C ASP A 40 4.30 -16.80 -31.86
N SER A 41 5.36 -17.39 -31.31
CA SER A 41 5.32 -18.02 -29.98
C SER A 41 5.02 -17.01 -28.86
N LYS A 42 5.68 -15.84 -28.90
CA LYS A 42 5.45 -14.77 -27.91
C LYS A 42 4.04 -14.18 -28.01
N ILE A 43 3.53 -14.02 -29.24
CA ILE A 43 2.14 -13.58 -29.47
C ILE A 43 1.18 -14.59 -28.84
N GLY A 44 1.37 -15.89 -29.10
CA GLY A 44 0.53 -16.94 -28.50
C GLY A 44 0.60 -16.97 -26.96
N GLU A 45 1.77 -16.77 -26.36
CA GLU A 45 1.93 -16.65 -24.90
C GLU A 45 1.21 -15.42 -24.34
N LEU A 46 1.36 -14.26 -24.99
CA LEU A 46 0.73 -13.02 -24.58
C LEU A 46 -0.79 -13.09 -24.70
N GLU A 47 -1.32 -13.67 -25.78
CA GLU A 47 -2.75 -13.89 -25.95
C GLU A 47 -3.31 -14.80 -24.87
N LYS A 48 -2.59 -15.88 -24.53
CA LYS A 48 -2.97 -16.77 -23.44
C LYS A 48 -2.95 -16.05 -22.10
N SER A 49 -1.89 -15.28 -21.81
CA SER A 49 -1.77 -14.49 -20.59
C SER A 49 -2.88 -13.45 -20.48
N LEU A 50 -3.18 -12.73 -21.57
CA LEU A 50 -4.24 -11.74 -21.63
C LEU A 50 -5.61 -12.36 -21.37
N LYS A 51 -5.90 -13.51 -22.00
CA LYS A 51 -7.14 -14.25 -21.78
C LYS A 51 -7.28 -14.64 -20.32
N THR A 52 -6.23 -15.19 -19.71
CA THR A 52 -6.24 -15.53 -18.28
C THR A 52 -6.45 -14.31 -17.38
N SER A 53 -5.80 -13.17 -17.67
CA SER A 53 -6.02 -11.93 -16.93
C SER A 53 -7.44 -11.39 -17.06
N LEU A 54 -8.03 -11.47 -18.26
CA LEU A 54 -9.42 -11.07 -18.51
C LEU A 54 -10.42 -11.95 -17.76
N ASP A 55 -10.21 -13.27 -17.80
CA ASP A 55 -11.05 -14.24 -17.08
C ASP A 55 -10.99 -14.00 -15.56
N ASN A 56 -9.79 -13.75 -15.01
CA ASN A 56 -9.61 -13.39 -13.60
C ASN A 56 -10.35 -12.10 -13.24
N CYS A 57 -10.22 -11.05 -14.06
CA CYS A 57 -10.92 -9.78 -13.84
C CYS A 57 -12.45 -9.95 -13.91
N ALA A 58 -12.94 -10.76 -14.84
CA ALA A 58 -14.36 -11.10 -14.96
C ALA A 58 -14.88 -11.85 -13.73
N ALA A 59 -14.10 -12.83 -13.22
CA ALA A 59 -14.43 -13.57 -12.02
C ALA A 59 -14.47 -12.66 -10.78
N GLU A 60 -13.48 -11.77 -10.61
CA GLU A 60 -13.48 -10.77 -9.54
C GLU A 60 -14.71 -9.85 -9.60
N ARG A 61 -15.02 -9.34 -10.80
CA ARG A 61 -16.19 -8.48 -11.02
C ARG A 61 -17.48 -9.21 -10.66
N GLN A 62 -17.63 -10.45 -11.08
CA GLN A 62 -18.81 -11.25 -10.77
C GLN A 62 -18.95 -11.52 -9.27
N GLY A 63 -17.84 -11.78 -8.58
CA GLY A 63 -17.80 -11.86 -7.12
C GLY A 63 -18.28 -10.57 -6.44
N ARG A 64 -17.78 -9.41 -6.89
CA ARG A 64 -18.19 -8.09 -6.37
C ARG A 64 -19.69 -7.84 -6.58
N ILE A 65 -20.25 -8.17 -7.75
CA ILE A 65 -21.67 -8.00 -8.05
C ILE A 65 -22.53 -8.86 -7.13
N ARG A 66 -22.20 -10.14 -6.98
CA ARG A 66 -22.92 -11.07 -6.10
C ARG A 66 -22.91 -10.59 -4.65
N ALA A 67 -21.76 -10.13 -4.15
CA ALA A 67 -21.64 -9.59 -2.80
C ALA A 67 -22.51 -8.34 -2.60
N GLN A 68 -22.54 -7.43 -3.58
CA GLN A 68 -23.41 -6.25 -3.53
C GLN A 68 -24.90 -6.61 -3.54
N GLN A 69 -25.31 -7.58 -4.35
CA GLN A 69 -26.69 -8.07 -4.39
C GLN A 69 -27.10 -8.71 -3.06
N ALA A 70 -26.22 -9.54 -2.47
CA ALA A 70 -26.45 -10.15 -1.17
C ALA A 70 -26.61 -9.09 -0.06
N LEU A 71 -25.75 -8.06 -0.04
CA LEU A 71 -25.85 -6.97 0.92
C LEU A 71 -27.18 -6.20 0.77
N ARG A 72 -27.58 -5.87 -0.46
CA ARG A 72 -28.86 -5.17 -0.71
C ARG A 72 -30.05 -5.97 -0.17
N LYS A 73 -30.06 -7.29 -0.40
CA LYS A 73 -31.10 -8.18 0.13
C LYS A 73 -31.08 -8.21 1.66
N ALA A 74 -29.90 -8.31 2.28
CA ALA A 74 -29.77 -8.33 3.73
C ALA A 74 -30.24 -7.01 4.39
N LEU A 75 -29.99 -5.86 3.76
CA LEU A 75 -30.41 -4.55 4.28
C LEU A 75 -31.94 -4.33 4.23
N THR A 76 -32.66 -5.06 3.38
CA THR A 76 -34.13 -5.00 3.31
C THR A 76 -34.84 -5.88 4.34
N GLN A 77 -34.11 -6.74 5.06
CA GLN A 77 -34.67 -7.62 6.08
C GLN A 77 -34.59 -6.95 7.47
N PRO A 78 -35.64 -7.06 8.31
CA PRO A 78 -35.59 -6.58 9.68
C PRO A 78 -34.53 -7.36 10.48
N LYS A 79 -33.59 -6.64 11.09
CA LYS A 79 -32.44 -7.23 11.80
C LYS A 79 -32.83 -7.49 13.26
N LEU A 80 -32.56 -8.70 13.76
CA LEU A 80 -32.66 -9.03 15.18
C LEU A 80 -31.47 -8.40 15.93
N ASP A 81 -31.72 -7.70 17.03
CA ASP A 81 -30.79 -6.77 17.71
C ASP A 81 -29.68 -7.41 18.59
N ASN A 82 -29.30 -8.66 18.35
CA ASN A 82 -28.27 -9.34 19.15
C ASN A 82 -27.09 -9.77 18.27
N VAL A 83 -26.17 -8.83 18.02
CA VAL A 83 -24.84 -9.16 17.49
C VAL A 83 -23.93 -9.46 18.68
N GLU A 84 -23.49 -10.70 18.83
CA GLU A 84 -22.43 -11.03 19.78
C GLU A 84 -21.14 -10.33 19.36
N LEU A 85 -20.64 -9.44 20.22
CA LEU A 85 -19.42 -8.67 19.97
C LEU A 85 -18.27 -9.28 20.79
N ASN A 86 -17.38 -10.00 20.09
CA ASN A 86 -16.14 -10.50 20.69
C ASN A 86 -15.11 -9.37 20.82
N SER A 87 -14.39 -9.36 21.95
CA SER A 87 -13.24 -8.48 22.13
C SER A 87 -11.98 -9.13 21.57
N TYR A 88 -11.16 -8.35 20.86
CA TYR A 88 -9.90 -8.83 20.28
C TYR A 88 -8.72 -8.19 21.00
N PRO A 89 -7.89 -8.98 21.72
CA PRO A 89 -6.70 -8.44 22.37
C PRO A 89 -5.68 -8.01 21.33
N MET A 90 -5.18 -6.78 21.45
CA MET A 90 -4.13 -6.23 20.59
C MET A 90 -2.92 -5.89 21.45
N ALA A 91 -1.80 -6.58 21.20
CA ALA A 91 -0.53 -6.28 21.85
C ALA A 91 0.30 -5.31 20.98
N PRO A 92 0.96 -4.31 21.57
CA PRO A 92 1.85 -3.44 20.82
C PRO A 92 3.00 -4.22 20.18
N ILE A 93 3.31 -3.87 18.92
CA ILE A 93 4.44 -4.41 18.17
C ILE A 93 5.72 -3.61 18.36
N GLY A 94 5.61 -2.40 18.91
CA GLY A 94 6.73 -1.49 19.14
C GLY A 94 6.29 -0.22 19.86
N VAL A 95 7.26 0.65 20.13
CA VAL A 95 7.06 1.94 20.79
C VAL A 95 7.72 3.06 20.01
N ILE A 96 7.07 4.21 19.98
CA ILE A 96 7.59 5.43 19.39
C ILE A 96 8.51 6.16 20.36
N GLN A 97 9.71 6.49 19.90
CA GLN A 97 10.52 7.58 20.42
C GLN A 97 10.29 8.82 19.57
N SER A 98 9.81 9.93 20.13
CA SER A 98 9.37 11.10 19.36
C SER A 98 10.00 12.39 19.85
N CYS A 99 10.14 13.37 18.95
CA CYS A 99 10.48 14.74 19.33
C CYS A 99 9.40 15.42 20.21
N PHE A 100 8.20 14.84 20.32
CA PHE A 100 7.11 15.36 21.14
C PHE A 100 7.00 14.63 22.49
N SER A 101 7.60 15.18 23.54
CA SER A 101 7.56 14.58 24.89
C SER A 101 6.18 14.61 25.56
N THR A 102 5.30 15.53 25.16
CA THR A 102 3.95 15.66 25.72
C THR A 102 2.92 15.94 24.63
N ARG A 103 1.64 15.67 24.94
CA ARG A 103 0.51 16.00 24.06
C ARG A 103 0.43 17.49 23.70
N ASN A 104 0.90 18.38 24.57
CA ASN A 104 0.89 19.82 24.29
C ASN A 104 2.00 20.13 23.28
N GLY A 105 1.63 20.77 22.16
CA GLY A 105 2.56 21.04 21.06
C GLY A 105 2.71 19.89 20.05
N THR A 106 2.20 18.69 20.35
CA THR A 106 2.08 17.63 19.34
C THR A 106 1.07 18.08 18.26
N PRO A 107 1.40 17.94 16.96
CA PRO A 107 0.50 18.28 15.87
C PRO A 107 -0.86 17.61 16.02
N ARG A 108 -1.94 18.30 15.61
CA ARG A 108 -3.29 17.73 15.69
C ARG A 108 -3.58 16.72 14.59
N GLN A 109 -2.79 16.72 13.53
CA GLN A 109 -2.89 15.89 12.33
C GLN A 109 -1.47 15.61 11.82
N PRO A 110 -1.24 14.48 11.15
CA PRO A 110 0.05 14.18 10.54
C PRO A 110 0.35 15.17 9.40
N VAL A 111 1.62 15.25 9.01
CA VAL A 111 2.13 16.10 7.90
C VAL A 111 2.04 17.62 8.16
N LEU A 112 1.31 18.09 9.17
CA LEU A 112 1.24 19.51 9.52
C LEU A 112 2.62 20.10 9.87
N VAL A 113 3.51 19.30 10.46
CA VAL A 113 4.90 19.65 10.74
C VAL A 113 5.79 18.61 10.04
N PRO A 114 6.15 18.79 8.75
CA PRO A 114 6.90 17.80 7.99
C PRO A 114 8.27 17.44 8.59
N LEU A 115 8.87 18.38 9.33
CA LEU A 115 10.18 18.22 9.98
C LEU A 115 10.12 17.48 11.31
N SER A 116 8.94 17.15 11.84
CA SER A 116 8.85 16.36 13.06
C SER A 116 9.48 14.99 12.84
N ARG A 117 10.21 14.49 13.84
CA ARG A 117 10.96 13.23 13.76
C ARG A 117 10.50 12.27 14.83
N ALA A 118 10.45 10.99 14.48
CA ALA A 118 10.29 9.90 15.43
C ALA A 118 11.04 8.66 14.96
N CYS A 119 11.31 7.76 15.89
CA CYS A 119 11.78 6.42 15.63
C CYS A 119 10.80 5.43 16.24
N LEU A 120 10.28 4.51 15.43
CA LEU A 120 9.57 3.34 15.92
C LEU A 120 10.58 2.24 16.22
N ILE A 121 10.63 1.82 17.49
CA ILE A 121 11.43 0.68 17.94
C ILE A 121 10.51 -0.54 18.04
N PHE A 122 10.75 -1.54 17.21
CA PHE A 122 9.98 -2.79 17.22
C PHE A 122 10.42 -3.70 18.36
N ASN A 123 9.45 -4.40 18.96
CA ASN A 123 9.72 -5.47 19.92
C ASN A 123 10.14 -6.72 19.14
N THR A 124 11.43 -7.05 19.18
CA THR A 124 12.03 -8.18 18.46
C THR A 124 11.48 -9.55 18.88
N ALA A 125 10.93 -9.68 20.08
CA ALA A 125 10.26 -10.91 20.52
C ALA A 125 8.91 -11.14 19.82
N ARG A 126 8.30 -10.08 19.27
CA ARG A 126 7.01 -10.14 18.56
C ARG A 126 7.16 -9.94 17.05
N VAL A 127 8.12 -9.12 16.64
CA VAL A 127 8.37 -8.75 15.25
C VAL A 127 9.82 -9.08 14.90
N PRO A 128 10.07 -10.20 14.20
CA PRO A 128 11.37 -10.50 13.66
C PRO A 128 11.84 -9.38 12.70
N PRO A 129 13.12 -8.97 12.71
CA PRO A 129 13.61 -7.91 11.82
C PRO A 129 13.36 -8.14 10.33
N ALA A 130 13.33 -9.40 9.88
CA ALA A 130 12.99 -9.77 8.50
C ALA A 130 11.59 -9.31 8.08
N SER A 131 10.66 -9.08 9.02
CA SER A 131 9.33 -8.54 8.72
C SER A 131 9.35 -7.09 8.21
N LEU A 132 10.49 -6.41 8.29
CA LEU A 132 10.68 -5.03 7.81
C LEU A 132 11.33 -4.98 6.41
N GLU A 133 11.70 -6.12 5.83
CA GLU A 133 12.25 -6.18 4.48
C GLU A 133 11.27 -5.57 3.46
N GLY A 134 11.80 -4.77 2.52
CA GLY A 134 11.01 -4.03 1.53
C GLY A 134 10.29 -2.78 2.06
N LEU A 135 10.15 -2.59 3.38
CA LEU A 135 9.45 -1.40 3.92
C LEU A 135 10.16 -0.08 3.56
N GLY A 136 11.50 -0.10 3.46
CA GLY A 136 12.30 1.04 3.07
C GLY A 136 12.16 1.47 1.60
N GLU A 137 11.51 0.65 0.76
CA GLU A 137 11.22 0.99 -0.65
C GLU A 137 10.02 1.94 -0.77
N TYR A 138 9.19 2.02 0.27
CA TYR A 138 8.06 2.93 0.32
C TYR A 138 8.48 4.28 0.91
N SER A 139 8.03 5.37 0.28
CA SER A 139 8.28 6.72 0.83
C SER A 139 7.47 7.02 2.09
N HIS A 140 6.32 6.37 2.27
CA HIS A 140 5.39 6.62 3.35
C HIS A 140 4.77 5.32 3.86
N CYS A 141 4.36 5.34 5.13
CA CYS A 141 3.63 4.26 5.76
C CYS A 141 2.48 4.79 6.60
N TRP A 142 1.44 3.97 6.77
CA TRP A 142 0.47 4.10 7.83
C TRP A 142 1.04 3.55 9.14
N VAL A 143 0.86 4.31 10.21
CA VAL A 143 1.13 3.89 11.58
C VAL A 143 -0.19 3.82 12.33
N ILE A 144 -0.52 2.64 12.86
CA ILE A 144 -1.71 2.40 13.68
C ILE A 144 -1.26 2.26 15.12
N TYR A 145 -1.78 3.09 16.02
CA TYR A 145 -1.25 3.21 17.38
C TYR A 145 -2.36 3.42 18.41
N VAL A 146 -2.02 3.32 19.69
CA VAL A 146 -2.95 3.62 20.79
C VAL A 146 -2.69 5.01 21.35
N PHE A 147 -3.75 5.78 21.58
CA PHE A 147 -3.71 7.02 22.35
C PHE A 147 -3.47 6.72 23.85
N HIS A 148 -2.27 6.26 24.20
CA HIS A 148 -1.91 5.79 25.53
C HIS A 148 -2.05 6.86 26.64
N GLN A 149 -1.87 8.15 26.31
CA GLN A 149 -2.14 9.26 27.24
C GLN A 149 -3.62 9.68 27.31
N ASN A 150 -4.54 8.89 26.75
CA ASN A 150 -5.96 9.13 26.89
C ASN A 150 -6.40 8.83 28.33
N THR A 151 -6.91 9.85 29.03
CA THR A 151 -7.37 9.77 30.42
C THR A 151 -8.47 8.73 30.68
N ASN A 152 -9.12 8.20 29.64
CA ASN A 152 -10.18 7.21 29.76
C ASN A 152 -9.73 5.77 29.46
N LEU A 153 -8.45 5.55 29.13
CA LEU A 153 -7.94 4.27 28.62
C LEU A 153 -8.23 3.10 29.59
N GLU A 154 -7.90 3.28 30.87
CA GLU A 154 -8.07 2.26 31.90
C GLU A 154 -9.54 1.87 32.10
N LYS A 155 -10.45 2.86 32.03
CA LYS A 155 -11.90 2.64 32.13
C LYS A 155 -12.47 1.92 30.91
N LEU A 156 -11.88 2.14 29.73
CA LEU A 156 -12.31 1.52 28.47
C LEU A 156 -11.91 0.04 28.39
N TRP A 157 -10.74 -0.33 28.91
CA TRP A 157 -10.21 -1.68 28.77
C TRP A 157 -10.62 -2.66 29.88
N LYS A 158 -10.93 -2.15 31.08
CA LYS A 158 -11.40 -3.00 32.20
C LYS A 158 -12.80 -3.56 31.96
N ASP A 159 -13.70 -2.77 31.37
CA ASP A 159 -15.08 -3.20 31.08
C ASP A 159 -15.60 -2.49 29.80
N PRO A 160 -15.26 -3.03 28.60
CA PRO A 160 -15.65 -2.41 27.33
C PRO A 160 -17.16 -2.32 27.14
N THR A 161 -17.92 -3.27 27.70
CA THR A 161 -19.38 -3.35 27.54
C THR A 161 -20.11 -2.37 28.44
N LYS A 162 -19.54 -1.97 29.59
CA LYS A 162 -20.11 -0.95 30.48
C LYS A 162 -19.52 0.45 30.30
N SER A 163 -18.45 0.60 29.53
CA SER A 163 -17.79 1.90 29.34
C SER A 163 -18.66 2.87 28.53
N LYS A 164 -19.18 3.90 29.20
CA LYS A 164 -19.95 4.98 28.57
C LYS A 164 -19.00 5.98 27.91
N PHE A 165 -19.04 6.12 26.59
CA PHE A 165 -18.30 7.15 25.86
C PHE A 165 -19.16 8.39 25.58
N LYS A 166 -18.51 9.55 25.40
CA LYS A 166 -19.21 10.78 25.02
C LYS A 166 -19.57 10.74 23.54
N ALA A 167 -20.86 10.67 23.22
CA ALA A 167 -21.35 10.64 21.84
C ALA A 167 -20.98 11.88 21.01
N LYS A 168 -20.81 13.04 21.65
CA LYS A 168 -20.41 14.30 21.01
C LYS A 168 -19.15 14.88 21.64
N VAL A 169 -18.26 15.46 20.82
CA VAL A 169 -17.01 16.11 21.25
C VAL A 169 -16.96 17.55 20.80
N ARG A 170 -16.32 18.42 21.61
CA ARG A 170 -16.09 19.82 21.25
C ARG A 170 -15.02 19.89 20.17
N VAL A 171 -15.31 20.60 19.08
CA VAL A 171 -14.35 20.80 17.99
C VAL A 171 -13.63 22.13 18.21
N PRO A 172 -12.28 22.17 18.27
CA PRO A 172 -11.54 23.40 18.54
C PRO A 172 -11.83 24.53 17.54
N THR A 173 -12.06 24.18 16.27
CA THR A 173 -12.28 25.13 15.16
C THR A 173 -13.71 25.67 15.07
N LEU A 174 -14.59 25.31 16.01
CA LEU A 174 -16.03 25.61 15.93
C LEU A 174 -16.57 26.41 17.13
N ASN A 175 -15.76 27.27 17.76
CA ASN A 175 -16.21 28.20 18.81
C ASN A 175 -17.10 27.60 19.92
N GLY A 176 -16.91 26.31 20.26
CA GLY A 176 -17.71 25.64 21.28
C GLY A 176 -18.75 24.64 20.77
N GLU A 177 -19.05 24.59 19.47
CA GLU A 177 -19.96 23.57 18.96
C GLU A 177 -19.40 22.16 19.14
N ARG A 178 -20.34 21.22 19.28
CA ARG A 178 -20.04 19.80 19.41
C ARG A 178 -20.48 19.05 18.16
N LYS A 179 -19.64 18.13 17.68
CA LYS A 179 -19.99 17.19 16.60
C LYS A 179 -19.98 15.76 17.13
N GLY A 180 -20.68 14.87 16.43
CA GLY A 180 -20.66 13.44 16.76
C GLY A 180 -19.22 12.92 16.77
N LEU A 181 -18.90 12.04 17.71
CA LEU A 181 -17.54 11.54 17.91
C LEU A 181 -16.92 11.02 16.60
N PHE A 182 -17.66 10.18 15.87
CA PHE A 182 -17.21 9.56 14.62
C PHE A 182 -17.12 10.54 13.43
N ALA A 183 -17.68 11.76 13.56
CA ALA A 183 -17.43 12.85 12.61
C ALA A 183 -16.09 13.56 12.87
N THR A 184 -15.30 13.12 13.87
CA THR A 184 -14.04 13.75 14.27
C THR A 184 -12.90 12.73 14.41
N ARG A 185 -11.67 13.25 14.56
CA ARG A 185 -10.47 12.47 14.88
C ARG A 185 -10.08 12.57 16.36
N SER A 186 -11.06 12.71 17.26
CA SER A 186 -10.81 12.80 18.71
C SER A 186 -10.16 11.51 19.26
N PRO A 187 -9.15 11.62 20.14
CA PRO A 187 -8.54 10.47 20.80
C PRO A 187 -9.47 9.80 21.83
N HIS A 188 -10.47 10.52 22.34
CA HIS A 188 -11.46 10.01 23.30
C HIS A 188 -12.59 9.26 22.58
N ARG A 189 -12.36 7.99 22.25
CA ARG A 189 -13.26 7.11 21.47
C ARG A 189 -13.30 5.69 22.04
N PRO A 190 -14.33 4.86 21.72
CA PRO A 190 -14.46 3.49 22.24
C PRO A 190 -13.21 2.65 22.07
N SER A 191 -12.65 2.63 20.85
CA SER A 191 -11.32 2.07 20.58
C SER A 191 -10.35 3.23 20.39
N PRO A 192 -9.47 3.54 21.37
CA PRO A 192 -8.56 4.69 21.34
C PRO A 192 -7.39 4.48 20.36
N ILE A 193 -7.71 4.13 19.13
CA ILE A 193 -6.79 3.87 18.03
C ILE A 193 -6.62 5.15 17.20
N GLY A 194 -5.37 5.53 17.03
CA GLY A 194 -4.91 6.57 16.12
C GLY A 194 -4.42 5.99 14.80
N LEU A 195 -4.39 6.85 13.79
CA LEU A 195 -3.95 6.53 12.43
C LEU A 195 -3.20 7.73 11.88
N SER A 196 -1.94 7.53 11.51
CA SER A 196 -1.08 8.58 10.98
C SER A 196 -0.35 8.10 9.73
N VAL A 197 -0.28 8.97 8.72
CA VAL A 197 0.69 8.81 7.63
C VAL A 197 1.99 9.41 8.12
N ALA A 198 3.10 8.68 7.97
CA ALA A 198 4.44 9.18 8.23
C ALA A 198 5.32 8.91 7.00
N LYS A 199 6.30 9.77 6.76
CA LYS A 199 7.34 9.53 5.78
C LYS A 199 8.35 8.54 6.37
N VAL A 200 8.71 7.53 5.59
CA VAL A 200 9.78 6.58 5.92
C VAL A 200 11.10 7.20 5.51
N GLU A 201 11.97 7.44 6.48
CA GLU A 201 13.31 7.99 6.23
C GLU A 201 14.36 6.87 6.10
N ALA A 202 14.27 5.84 6.95
CA ALA A 202 15.14 4.67 6.88
C ALA A 202 14.58 3.50 7.70
N VAL A 203 14.98 2.28 7.32
CA VAL A 203 14.82 1.06 8.13
C VAL A 203 16.21 0.65 8.62
N GLN A 204 16.39 0.49 9.93
CA GLN A 204 17.68 0.18 10.56
C GLN A 204 17.51 -0.95 11.58
N GLY A 205 17.80 -2.19 11.17
CA GLY A 205 17.62 -3.36 12.03
C GLY A 205 16.16 -3.54 12.46
N HIS A 206 15.86 -3.30 13.74
CA HIS A 206 14.51 -3.35 14.31
C HIS A 206 13.92 -1.96 14.55
N MET A 207 14.44 -0.93 13.86
CA MET A 207 14.02 0.45 13.99
C MET A 207 13.53 1.01 12.65
N LEU A 208 12.49 1.84 12.70
CA LEU A 208 11.96 2.57 11.57
C LEU A 208 12.00 4.07 11.87
N LEU A 209 12.82 4.79 11.11
CA LEU A 209 12.99 6.23 11.23
C LEU A 209 11.91 6.93 10.42
N LEU A 210 11.19 7.83 11.06
CA LEU A 210 9.98 8.46 10.54
C LEU A 210 10.04 9.98 10.60
N SER A 211 9.31 10.62 9.70
CA SER A 211 9.06 12.06 9.75
C SER A 211 7.65 12.48 9.35
N GLY A 212 7.31 13.74 9.65
CA GLY A 212 5.94 14.26 9.47
C GLY A 212 4.93 13.64 10.43
N VAL A 213 5.41 13.14 11.57
CA VAL A 213 4.62 12.46 12.61
C VAL A 213 3.85 13.42 13.51
N ASP A 214 2.78 12.92 14.11
CA ASP A 214 1.95 13.58 15.13
C ASP A 214 1.81 12.68 16.39
N LEU A 215 2.88 11.94 16.69
CA LEU A 215 2.93 10.91 17.73
C LEU A 215 3.66 11.44 18.97
N VAL A 216 3.07 11.23 20.14
CA VAL A 216 3.72 11.54 21.43
C VAL A 216 4.78 10.48 21.72
N ASP A 217 5.86 10.86 22.39
CA ASP A 217 6.89 9.96 22.90
C ASP A 217 6.26 8.86 23.78
N GLY A 218 6.76 7.63 23.67
CA GLY A 218 6.20 6.46 24.34
C GLY A 218 4.94 5.89 23.70
N THR A 219 4.49 6.40 22.55
CA THR A 219 3.28 5.88 21.89
C THR A 219 3.43 4.42 21.47
N PRO A 220 2.59 3.50 21.97
CA PRO A 220 2.61 2.10 21.55
C PRO A 220 1.96 1.94 20.18
N VAL A 221 2.66 1.24 19.28
CA VAL A 221 2.22 0.95 17.91
C VAL A 221 1.62 -0.43 17.85
N LEU A 222 0.48 -0.55 17.18
CA LEU A 222 -0.22 -1.81 16.92
C LEU A 222 0.16 -2.40 15.57
N ASP A 223 0.37 -1.55 14.56
CA ASP A 223 0.64 -2.02 13.21
C ASP A 223 1.29 -0.93 12.33
N VAL A 224 2.00 -1.36 11.29
CA VAL A 224 2.58 -0.51 10.24
C VAL A 224 2.21 -1.09 8.88
N LYS A 225 1.73 -0.25 7.96
CA LYS A 225 1.40 -0.68 6.59
C LYS A 225 2.01 0.27 5.56
N PRO A 226 2.48 -0.21 4.40
CA PRO A 226 2.92 0.67 3.33
C PRO A 226 1.77 1.57 2.89
N TYR A 227 2.07 2.85 2.60
CA TYR A 227 1.11 3.76 2.00
C TYR A 227 1.12 3.55 0.48
N ILE A 228 -0.03 3.21 -0.09
CA ILE A 228 -0.17 2.93 -1.53
C ILE A 228 -1.08 3.99 -2.15
N PRO A 229 -0.55 4.99 -2.89
CA PRO A 229 -1.33 6.13 -3.36
C PRO A 229 -2.58 5.75 -4.17
N TYR A 230 -2.50 4.70 -4.99
CA TYR A 230 -3.63 4.26 -5.81
C TYR A 230 -4.88 3.87 -4.99
N CYS A 231 -4.70 3.26 -3.82
CA CYS A 231 -5.84 2.85 -2.97
C CYS A 231 -6.07 3.75 -1.76
N ASP A 232 -5.04 4.46 -1.28
CA ASP A 232 -5.11 5.27 -0.06
C ASP A 232 -5.42 6.75 -0.34
N SER A 233 -5.19 7.22 -1.57
CA SER A 233 -5.45 8.61 -1.96
C SER A 233 -6.71 8.73 -2.83
N ILE A 234 -7.81 9.17 -2.23
CA ILE A 234 -9.06 9.46 -2.95
C ILE A 234 -9.05 10.91 -3.41
N GLN A 235 -8.81 11.12 -4.71
CA GLN A 235 -8.90 12.45 -5.32
C GLN A 235 -10.33 13.00 -5.22
N GLY A 236 -10.48 14.28 -4.88
CA GLY A 236 -11.78 14.95 -4.76
C GLY A 236 -12.60 14.55 -3.51
N ALA A 237 -11.99 13.89 -2.52
CA ALA A 237 -12.65 13.60 -1.25
C ALA A 237 -13.21 14.88 -0.60
N ARG A 238 -14.49 14.84 -0.19
CA ARG A 238 -15.19 16.00 0.39
C ARG A 238 -15.05 16.03 1.90
N VAL A 239 -14.77 17.22 2.44
CA VAL A 239 -14.81 17.51 3.87
C VAL A 239 -15.95 18.49 4.17
N PRO A 240 -16.59 18.40 5.35
CA PRO A 240 -17.63 19.36 5.71
C PRO A 240 -17.01 20.75 5.93
N LYS A 241 -17.77 21.81 5.62
CA LYS A 241 -17.30 23.22 5.63
C LYS A 241 -16.59 23.63 6.93
N TRP A 242 -17.01 23.10 8.07
CA TRP A 242 -16.44 23.41 9.38
C TRP A 242 -15.07 22.75 9.66
N ARG A 243 -14.60 21.86 8.78
CA ARG A 243 -13.25 21.26 8.82
C ARG A 243 -12.27 21.95 7.88
N THR A 244 -12.74 22.83 7.00
CA THR A 244 -11.90 23.57 6.06
C THR A 244 -11.20 24.69 6.83
N VAL A 245 -10.14 24.33 7.54
CA VAL A 245 -9.21 25.28 8.14
C VAL A 245 -7.84 24.91 7.58
N TYR A 246 -7.38 25.70 6.64
CA TYR A 246 -5.97 25.83 6.30
C TYR A 246 -5.59 27.27 6.57
#